data_AF-H9M8M2-F1
#
_entry.id   AF-H9M8M2-F1
#
_cell.length_a   1.000
_cell.length_b   1.000
_cell.length_c   1.000
_cell.angle_alpha   90.00
_cell.angle_beta   90.00
_cell.angle_gamma   90.00
#
_symmetry.space_group_name_H-M   'P 1'
#
loop_
_entity.id
_entity.type
_entity.pdbx_description
1 polymer ?
#
loop_
_entity_poly.entity_id
_entity_poly.type
_entity_poly.pdbx_seq_one_letter_code
_entity_poly.pdbx_strand_id
1 'polypeptide(L)'
;MVMWRAVERVLGPGFSREKCEVKLVGTPLTHQRFLRRNRGTYGPAIRAGEESFPGQGTPIQQLYCCGDSTFPGIGVPAVAASGSIVANSLVSVSEHTKLLDAIGI
;
A
#
# COMPACT_ATOMS: atom_id res chain seq x y z
N MET A 1 18.06 -16.93 -14.18
CA MET A 1 17.56 -16.21 -12.99
C MET A 1 16.81 -17.19 -12.09
N VAL A 2 16.96 -17.11 -10.76
CA VAL A 2 16.33 -18.04 -9.79
C VAL A 2 14.80 -18.07 -9.92
N MET A 3 14.18 -16.91 -10.13
CA MET A 3 12.72 -16.79 -10.31
C MET A 3 12.20 -17.68 -11.45
N TRP A 4 12.78 -17.60 -12.65
CA TRP A 4 12.31 -18.40 -13.80
C TRP A 4 12.42 -19.90 -13.55
N ARG A 5 13.50 -20.35 -12.90
CA ARG A 5 13.65 -21.75 -12.52
C ARG A 5 12.56 -22.20 -11.54
N ALA A 6 12.18 -21.34 -10.59
CA ALA A 6 11.09 -21.62 -9.65
C ALA A 6 9.73 -21.70 -10.37
N VAL A 7 9.45 -20.76 -11.28
CA VAL A 7 8.23 -20.75 -12.10
C VAL A 7 8.14 -22.01 -12.97
N GLU A 8 9.21 -22.35 -13.70
CA GLU A 8 9.29 -23.55 -14.54
C GLU A 8 9.08 -24.83 -13.71
N ARG A 9 9.60 -24.88 -12.47
CA ARG A 9 9.39 -26.01 -11.55
C ARG A 9 7.94 -26.16 -11.09
N VAL A 10 7.26 -25.05 -10.80
CA VAL A 10 5.87 -25.06 -10.30
C VAL A 10 4.87 -25.31 -11.42
N LEU A 11 5.07 -24.71 -12.59
CA LEU A 11 4.14 -24.82 -13.72
C LEU A 11 4.38 -26.08 -14.56
N GLY A 12 5.53 -26.74 -14.42
CA GLY A 12 5.83 -28.03 -15.05
C GLY A 12 6.20 -27.93 -16.54
N PRO A 13 6.36 -29.09 -17.21
CA PRO A 13 6.97 -29.18 -18.54
C PRO A 13 6.16 -28.54 -19.67
N GLY A 14 4.86 -28.27 -19.45
CA GLY A 14 4.01 -27.57 -20.43
C GLY A 14 4.27 -26.06 -20.51
N PHE A 15 4.89 -25.48 -19.47
CA PHE A 15 5.26 -24.08 -19.46
C PHE A 15 6.61 -23.87 -20.13
N SER A 16 6.67 -22.95 -21.10
CA SER A 16 7.92 -22.45 -21.65
C SER A 16 7.92 -20.94 -21.56
N ARG A 17 8.88 -20.39 -20.83
CA ARG A 17 9.04 -18.94 -20.74
C ARG A 17 9.30 -18.31 -22.11
N GLU A 18 9.80 -19.06 -23.09
CA GLU A 18 10.05 -18.54 -24.44
C GLU A 18 8.76 -18.29 -25.23
N LYS A 19 7.64 -18.88 -24.79
CA LYS A 19 6.31 -18.62 -25.35
C LYS A 19 5.64 -17.37 -24.76
N CYS A 20 6.22 -16.69 -23.77
CA CYS A 20 5.63 -15.45 -23.26
C CYS A 20 5.93 -14.30 -24.23
N GLU A 21 4.89 -13.72 -24.83
CA GLU A 21 4.98 -12.55 -25.71
C GLU A 21 5.50 -11.31 -24.96
N VAL A 22 5.13 -11.17 -23.68
CA VAL A 22 5.56 -10.07 -22.81
C VAL A 22 6.17 -10.63 -21.53
N LYS A 23 7.36 -10.13 -21.17
CA LYS A 23 8.09 -10.52 -19.95
C LYS A 23 8.65 -9.28 -19.27
N LEU A 24 8.04 -8.87 -18.15
CA LEU A 24 8.51 -7.74 -17.33
C LEU A 24 8.92 -8.27 -15.95
N VAL A 25 10.23 -8.42 -15.74
CA VAL A 25 10.75 -8.93 -14.48
C VAL A 25 10.91 -7.80 -13.47
N GLY A 26 10.15 -7.88 -12.37
CA GLY A 26 10.30 -7.01 -11.22
C GLY A 26 11.44 -7.44 -10.31
N THR A 27 12.21 -6.47 -9.82
CA THR A 27 13.16 -6.64 -8.71
C THR A 27 12.87 -5.59 -7.64
N PRO A 28 13.46 -5.66 -6.43
CA PRO A 28 13.38 -4.56 -5.47
C PRO A 28 13.80 -3.21 -6.08
N LEU A 29 14.77 -3.18 -7.01
CA LEU A 29 15.15 -1.96 -7.73
C LEU A 29 14.01 -1.42 -8.61
N THR A 30 13.22 -2.30 -9.23
CA THR A 30 12.00 -1.93 -9.96
C THR A 30 10.99 -1.28 -9.00
N HIS A 31 10.78 -1.87 -7.83
CA HIS A 31 9.87 -1.35 -6.81
C HIS A 31 10.32 0.03 -6.29
N GLN A 32 11.63 0.18 -6.01
CA GLN A 32 12.22 1.46 -5.63
C GLN A 32 12.06 2.52 -6.71
N ARG A 33 12.28 2.16 -7.98
CA ARG A 33 12.19 3.08 -9.12
C ARG A 33 10.76 3.60 -9.33
N PHE A 34 9.77 2.71 -9.35
CA PHE A 34 8.40 3.09 -9.73
C PHE A 34 7.56 3.59 -8.55
N LEU A 35 7.81 3.09 -7.34
CA LEU A 35 6.98 3.39 -6.17
C LEU A 35 7.74 4.19 -5.10
N ARG A 36 8.98 4.62 -5.39
CA ARG A 36 9.86 5.37 -4.47
C ARG A 36 10.00 4.68 -3.10
N ARG A 37 9.98 3.34 -3.10
CA ARG A 37 10.12 2.55 -1.87
C ARG A 37 11.57 2.51 -1.43
N ASN A 38 11.80 2.80 -0.15
CA ASN A 38 13.12 2.64 0.45
C ASN A 38 13.61 1.20 0.24
N ARG A 39 14.77 1.03 -0.41
CA ARG A 39 15.35 -0.28 -0.74
C ARG A 39 14.42 -1.23 -1.52
N GLY A 40 13.37 -0.71 -2.15
CA GLY A 40 12.41 -1.54 -2.88
C GLY A 40 11.49 -2.39 -2.02
N THR A 41 11.31 -2.06 -0.72
CA THR A 41 10.45 -2.84 0.17
C THR A 41 8.99 -2.84 -0.30
N TYR A 42 8.25 -3.88 0.06
CA TYR A 42 6.78 -3.94 -0.14
C TYR A 42 5.99 -3.20 0.97
N GLY A 43 6.69 -2.68 1.98
CA GLY A 43 6.12 -2.01 3.15
C GLY A 43 6.74 -2.52 4.45
N PRO A 44 6.36 -1.95 5.61
CA PRO A 44 6.78 -2.42 6.94
C PRO A 44 6.20 -3.81 7.25
N ALA A 45 7.05 -4.75 7.68
CA ALA A 45 6.59 -6.04 8.19
C ALA A 45 6.53 -6.00 9.72
N ILE A 46 5.40 -5.56 10.27
CA ILE A 46 5.15 -5.54 11.72
C ILE A 46 4.45 -6.85 12.11
N ARG A 47 4.97 -7.54 13.12
CA ARG A 47 4.34 -8.76 13.63
C ARG A 47 3.04 -8.43 14.36
N ALA A 48 1.99 -9.20 14.07
CA ALA A 48 0.68 -8.99 14.68
C ALA A 48 0.77 -9.07 16.21
N GLY A 49 0.20 -8.07 16.89
CA GLY A 49 0.21 -7.98 18.35
C GLY A 49 1.49 -7.42 18.97
N GLU A 50 2.57 -7.21 18.20
CA GLU A 50 3.79 -6.58 18.71
C GLU A 50 3.68 -5.06 18.66
N GLU A 51 3.32 -4.50 17.50
CA GLU A 51 3.19 -3.06 17.30
C GLU A 51 2.07 -2.74 16.30
N SER A 52 1.73 -1.45 16.20
CA SER A 52 0.82 -0.93 15.18
C SER A 52 1.57 -0.01 14.22
N PHE A 53 1.04 0.15 13.01
CA PHE A 53 1.52 1.17 12.08
C PHE A 53 1.43 2.56 12.74
N PRO A 54 2.37 3.48 12.43
CA PRO A 54 2.30 4.84 12.96
C PRO A 54 1.01 5.54 12.49
N GLY A 55 0.50 6.43 13.34
CA GLY A 55 -0.65 7.27 13.00
C GLY A 55 -0.33 8.30 11.90
N GLN A 56 -1.36 9.03 11.49
CA GLN A 56 -1.30 10.00 10.39
C GLN A 56 -0.61 11.33 10.73
N GLY A 57 -0.48 11.67 12.01
CA GLY A 57 0.06 12.96 12.44
C GLY A 57 1.57 13.08 12.21
N THR A 58 2.02 14.30 11.94
CA THR A 58 3.45 14.64 11.94
C THR A 58 3.73 15.77 12.92
N PRO A 59 5.00 16.00 13.33
CA PRO A 59 5.36 17.17 14.14
C PRO A 59 5.14 18.52 13.42
N ILE A 60 4.92 18.50 12.10
CA ILE A 60 4.69 19.70 11.29
C ILE A 60 3.18 19.94 11.22
N GLN A 61 2.74 21.12 11.65
CA GLN A 61 1.33 21.49 11.59
C GLN A 61 0.79 21.42 10.16
N GLN A 62 -0.44 20.94 10.02
CA GLN A 62 -1.13 20.77 8.73
C GLN A 62 -0.43 19.83 7.73
N LEU A 63 0.54 19.02 8.18
CA LEU A 63 1.16 17.96 7.38
C LEU A 63 0.79 16.59 7.95
N TYR A 64 0.23 15.73 7.10
CA TYR A 64 -0.23 14.39 7.46
C TYR A 64 0.40 13.33 6.55
N CYS A 65 0.59 12.15 7.10
CA CYS A 65 0.98 10.95 6.37
C CYS A 65 -0.25 10.07 6.11
N CYS A 66 -0.30 9.46 4.93
CA CYS A 66 -1.23 8.37 4.62
C CYS A 66 -0.56 7.36 3.69
N GLY A 67 -1.13 6.16 3.60
CA GLY A 67 -0.67 5.10 2.71
C GLY A 67 -0.28 3.83 3.45
N ASP A 68 0.51 2.98 2.80
CA ASP A 68 0.82 1.61 3.25
C ASP A 68 1.77 1.54 4.46
N SER A 69 2.40 2.66 4.80
CA SER A 69 3.31 2.81 5.92
C SER A 69 2.67 3.60 7.08
N THR A 70 1.37 3.91 6.97
CA THR A 70 0.56 4.61 7.98
C THR A 70 -0.63 3.72 8.33
N PHE A 71 -1.10 3.78 9.57
CA PHE A 71 -2.30 3.05 9.97
C PHE A 71 -3.46 3.32 8.97
N PRO A 72 -4.19 2.28 8.52
CA PRO A 72 -4.18 0.88 8.98
C PRO A 72 -3.07 -0.04 8.47
N GLY A 73 -2.28 0.35 7.47
CA GLY A 73 -1.12 -0.41 6.99
C GLY A 73 -1.20 -0.87 5.53
N ILE A 74 -0.60 -2.03 5.23
CA ILE A 74 -0.35 -2.52 3.87
C ILE A 74 -1.61 -3.12 3.22
N GLY A 75 -1.73 -2.94 1.90
CA GLY A 75 -2.75 -3.53 1.05
C GLY A 75 -3.79 -2.52 0.60
N VAL A 76 -4.37 -2.71 -0.59
CA VAL A 76 -5.26 -1.73 -1.23
C VAL A 76 -6.38 -1.22 -0.30
N PRO A 77 -7.11 -2.08 0.45
CA PRO A 77 -8.14 -1.61 1.36
C PRO A 77 -7.59 -0.77 2.52
N ALA A 78 -6.48 -1.18 3.13
CA ALA A 78 -5.87 -0.47 4.24
C ALA A 78 -5.30 0.88 3.78
N VAL A 79 -4.66 0.93 2.61
CA VAL A 79 -4.16 2.18 2.00
C VAL A 79 -5.30 3.15 1.72
N ALA A 80 -6.41 2.68 1.15
CA ALA A 80 -7.58 3.51 0.89
C ALA A 80 -8.18 4.04 2.21
N ALA A 81 -8.33 3.18 3.22
CA ALA A 81 -8.80 3.58 4.54
C ALA A 81 -7.88 4.61 5.21
N SER A 82 -6.56 4.46 5.10
CA SER A 82 -5.57 5.44 5.61
C SER A 82 -5.79 6.82 4.99
N GLY A 83 -5.99 6.87 3.67
CA GLY A 83 -6.33 8.13 2.97
C GLY A 83 -7.65 8.73 3.46
N SER A 84 -8.69 7.92 3.60
CA SER A 84 -9.99 8.36 4.13
C SER A 84 -9.89 8.89 5.56
N ILE A 85 -9.10 8.25 6.43
CA ILE A 85 -8.89 8.71 7.81
C ILE A 85 -8.26 10.10 7.82
N VAL A 86 -7.22 10.34 7.00
CA VAL A 86 -6.61 11.67 6.89
C VAL A 86 -7.62 12.70 6.40
N ALA A 87 -8.32 12.41 5.30
CA ALA A 87 -9.31 13.33 4.75
C ALA A 87 -10.39 13.71 5.77
N ASN A 88 -10.92 12.74 6.52
CA ASN A 88 -11.92 12.98 7.55
C ASN A 88 -11.38 13.69 8.80
N SER A 89 -10.06 13.59 9.05
CA SER A 89 -9.39 14.31 10.15
C SER A 89 -9.19 15.80 9.86
N LEU A 90 -9.36 16.24 8.60
CA LEU A 90 -9.21 17.64 8.19
C LEU A 90 -10.45 18.50 8.45
N VAL A 91 -11.59 17.90 8.78
CA VAL A 91 -12.85 18.59 9.02
C VAL A 91 -13.43 18.20 10.39
N SER A 92 -14.18 19.13 10.99
CA SER A 92 -14.76 18.88 12.31
C SER A 92 -15.95 17.92 12.25
N VAL A 93 -16.29 17.30 13.38
CA VAL A 93 -17.51 16.48 13.50
C VAL A 93 -18.77 17.27 13.10
N SER A 94 -18.83 18.57 13.41
CA SER A 94 -19.97 19.41 13.00
C SER A 94 -20.08 19.55 11.49
N GLU A 95 -18.96 19.68 10.78
CA GLU A 95 -18.95 19.74 9.31
C GLU A 95 -19.39 18.41 8.70
N HIS A 96 -18.96 17.29 9.29
CA HIS A 96 -19.45 15.96 8.91
C HIS A 96 -20.97 15.85 9.07
N THR A 97 -21.53 16.30 10.20
CA THR A 97 -22.99 16.29 10.43
C THR A 97 -23.73 17.14 9.40
N LYS A 98 -23.24 18.35 9.09
CA LYS A 98 -23.88 19.21 8.07
C LYS A 98 -23.93 18.55 6.70
N LEU A 99 -22.90 17.79 6.34
CA LEU A 99 -22.90 17.04 5.08
C LEU A 99 -23.97 15.95 5.08
N LEU A 100 -24.10 15.21 6.18
CA LEU A 100 -25.13 14.17 6.34
C LEU A 100 -26.55 14.76 6.20
N ASP A 101 -26.82 15.84 6.93
CA ASP A 101 -28.09 16.57 6.83
C ASP A 101 -28.39 17.02 5.39
N ALA A 102 -27.37 17.51 4.67
CA ALA A 102 -27.51 17.97 3.29
C ALA A 102 -27.81 16.86 2.27
N ILE A 103 -27.39 15.62 2.56
CA ILE A 103 -27.69 14.44 1.71
C ILE A 103 -28.89 13.64 2.20
N GLY A 104 -29.56 14.10 3.26
CA GLY A 104 -30.78 13.49 3.79
C GLY A 104 -30.56 12.17 4.55
N ILE A 105 -29.38 12.00 5.15
CA ILE A 105 -29.04 10.89 6.06
C ILE A 105 -28.90 11.46 7.47
#